data_AF-A0AA43C502-F1
#
_entry.id   AF-A0AA43C502-F1
#
_cell.length_a   1.000
_cell.length_b   1.000
_cell.length_c   1.000
_cell.angle_alpha   90.00
_cell.angle_beta   90.00
_cell.angle_gamma   90.00
#
_symmetry.space_group_name_H-M   'P 1'
#
loop_
_entity.id
_entity.type
_entity.pdbx_description
1 polymer ?
#
loop_
_entity_poly.entity_id
_entity_poly.type
_entity_poly.pdbx_seq_one_letter_code
_entity_poly.pdbx_strand_id
1 'polypeptide(L)'
;MAIIFRKHPFIGSFLFWFIFSTLALLFLPGYNSLASIQTSLEWAPNNEPDLAGYRVFCREQSQSYDYANPSWEGTDSYCTIYDLDETKTYCFVVRAFDTERLESGNSNEVCHEPLGVTNQALTADAGPDQIVNEGQIVLLNGSNSTGPDDGIASYHWVQIGEPTVNLSDPDVSQPTFTAPDVGSGGAALIFELTVIDPNGNQGKDLCTVNVTWQNEPPQANAGKDQTVDEGFVVTLDGSFSLDIDDGITSYLWTQIGVPTVTLSNPASSQPTFTAPDVGPDGFSLTFNLTVTDTGGLENTDSCVVNISWQNEPPTAVVATNYMEPIEETLVKLDGAASMDPDDGIASHLWSQVDGDPVSIADPASAVTNFTAPKSDQHGKNLKFRLTVYDFGGLQGTADSYIYVRQNDLRNNPPAADYNFAIKRKVASFTDNGNDTDGTVASWFWNFGDGKTSTQRNPNHRDFKFGNYSVTLTVTNDGGTSNYTSKTVFITK
;
A
#
# COMPACT_ATOMS: atom_id res chain seq x y z
N MET A 1 17.92 151.27 14.77
CA MET A 1 18.11 152.08 16.00
C MET A 1 18.59 151.12 17.08
N ALA A 2 19.81 151.35 17.58
CA ALA A 2 20.50 150.52 18.57
C ALA A 2 19.72 150.46 19.90
N ILE A 3 19.93 149.47 20.78
CA ILE A 3 20.93 149.55 21.86
C ILE A 3 21.29 148.15 22.41
N ILE A 4 22.56 148.05 22.80
CA ILE A 4 23.38 146.94 23.34
C ILE A 4 23.31 147.02 24.90
N PHE A 5 23.30 145.96 25.74
CA PHE A 5 24.48 145.26 26.31
C PHE A 5 24.12 144.17 27.36
N ARG A 6 24.74 142.98 27.16
CA ARG A 6 25.42 142.02 28.07
C ARG A 6 24.90 141.75 29.51
N LYS A 7 24.84 140.44 29.85
CA LYS A 7 25.92 139.70 30.57
C LYS A 7 25.71 138.16 30.55
N HIS A 8 26.80 137.46 30.24
CA HIS A 8 27.18 136.03 30.28
C HIS A 8 26.94 135.28 31.62
N PRO A 9 27.18 133.94 31.78
CA PRO A 9 27.59 132.87 30.81
C PRO A 9 27.03 131.42 31.05
N PHE A 10 27.48 130.45 30.20
CA PHE A 10 27.79 129.00 30.47
C PHE A 10 26.58 128.05 30.73
N ILE A 11 26.38 126.84 30.17
CA ILE A 11 27.16 125.70 29.60
C ILE A 11 26.21 125.00 28.59
N GLY A 12 26.62 124.64 27.37
CA GLY A 12 27.09 123.28 27.05
C GLY A 12 26.01 122.49 26.28
N SER A 13 26.34 122.13 25.04
CA SER A 13 25.51 121.41 24.06
C SER A 13 25.40 119.92 24.39
N PHE A 14 24.22 119.31 24.25
CA PHE A 14 24.08 117.86 24.05
C PHE A 14 23.01 117.59 22.99
N LEU A 15 23.45 117.15 21.81
CA LEU A 15 22.61 116.64 20.73
C LEU A 15 22.80 115.13 20.68
N PHE A 16 21.73 114.37 20.90
CA PHE A 16 21.70 112.92 20.65
C PHE A 16 21.98 112.63 19.17
N TRP A 17 23.04 111.90 18.87
CA TRP A 17 23.16 111.14 17.62
C TRP A 17 23.16 109.65 17.98
N PHE A 18 21.97 109.04 17.95
CA PHE A 18 21.87 107.59 18.08
C PHE A 18 22.29 106.91 16.79
N ILE A 19 23.28 106.04 16.87
CA ILE A 19 23.47 104.97 15.89
C ILE A 19 22.49 103.87 16.29
N PHE A 20 21.57 103.51 15.40
CA PHE A 20 20.65 102.38 15.58
C PHE A 20 21.46 101.11 15.87
N SER A 21 21.46 100.66 17.14
CA SER A 21 22.08 99.40 17.56
C SER A 21 21.17 98.23 17.20
N THR A 22 21.73 97.19 16.58
CA THR A 22 21.02 95.95 16.24
C THR A 22 20.96 95.03 17.46
N LEU A 23 19.76 94.72 17.92
CA LEU A 23 19.47 93.74 18.97
C LEU A 23 19.45 92.34 18.34
N ALA A 24 20.21 91.39 18.90
CA ALA A 24 20.28 90.01 18.44
C ALA A 24 19.77 89.05 19.54
N LEU A 25 19.18 87.93 19.11
CA LEU A 25 18.59 86.92 19.99
C LEU A 25 19.44 85.63 19.92
N LEU A 26 19.89 85.13 21.06
CA LEU A 26 20.69 83.90 21.17
C LEU A 26 19.95 82.88 22.04
N PHE A 27 19.69 81.69 21.49
CA PHE A 27 18.97 80.62 22.20
C PHE A 27 19.96 79.61 22.81
N LEU A 28 19.87 79.42 24.12
CA LEU A 28 20.49 78.30 24.82
C LEU A 28 19.38 77.44 25.44
N PRO A 29 19.23 76.16 25.05
CA PRO A 29 18.17 75.31 25.58
C PRO A 29 18.51 74.89 27.02
N GLY A 30 17.69 75.34 27.97
CA GLY A 30 17.71 74.88 29.35
C GLY A 30 16.44 74.06 29.62
N TYR A 31 16.58 72.75 29.78
CA TYR A 31 15.51 71.88 30.24
C TYR A 31 15.46 71.93 31.78
N ASN A 32 14.32 72.32 32.37
CA ASN A 32 13.58 71.56 33.39
C ASN A 32 12.40 72.34 34.01
N SER A 33 11.24 71.67 33.96
CA SER A 33 9.99 71.72 34.77
C SER A 33 9.46 73.00 35.43
N LEU A 34 8.16 73.22 35.19
CA LEU A 34 7.31 74.40 35.41
C LEU A 34 7.56 75.47 34.33
N ALA A 35 6.89 75.25 33.19
CA ALA A 35 7.06 75.94 31.91
C ALA A 35 7.14 77.47 32.06
N SER A 36 8.37 77.96 32.09
CA SER A 36 8.73 79.35 32.01
C SER A 36 9.95 79.37 31.08
N ILE A 37 9.81 79.98 29.91
CA ILE A 37 10.90 80.06 28.93
C ILE A 37 11.79 81.24 29.30
N GLN A 38 13.10 81.07 29.12
CA GLN A 38 14.08 82.15 29.25
C GLN A 38 14.53 82.60 27.87
N THR A 39 14.74 83.90 27.69
CA THR A 39 15.31 84.44 26.44
C THR A 39 16.51 85.33 26.74
N SER A 40 17.59 85.16 25.98
CA SER A 40 18.80 85.97 26.12
C SER A 40 18.89 86.97 24.96
N LEU A 41 19.06 88.23 25.34
CA LEU A 41 19.16 89.39 24.46
C LEU A 41 20.59 89.92 24.51
N GLU A 42 21.18 90.18 23.35
CA GLU A 42 22.48 90.82 23.22
C GLU A 42 22.40 92.02 22.28
N TRP A 43 23.07 93.11 22.61
CA TRP A 43 23.10 94.33 21.78
C TRP A 43 24.51 94.91 21.69
N ALA A 44 24.76 95.74 20.68
CA ALA A 44 26.05 96.42 20.56
C ALA A 44 26.20 97.49 21.65
N PRO A 45 27.36 97.58 22.33
CA PRO A 45 27.63 98.60 23.34
C PRO A 45 27.50 100.03 22.79
N ASN A 46 26.90 100.92 23.57
CA ASN A 46 26.92 102.36 23.36
C ASN A 46 28.29 102.92 23.81
N ASN A 47 28.93 103.72 22.96
CA ASN A 47 30.28 104.27 23.18
C ASN A 47 30.28 105.71 23.74
N GLU A 48 29.15 106.16 24.30
CA GLU A 48 29.06 107.47 24.95
C GLU A 48 29.92 107.52 26.23
N PRO A 49 30.72 108.59 26.43
CA PRO A 49 31.73 108.66 27.49
C PRO A 49 31.15 108.72 28.92
N ASP A 50 29.86 109.02 29.07
CA ASP A 50 29.11 109.14 30.31
C ASP A 50 28.02 108.07 30.49
N LEU A 51 28.09 106.97 29.73
CA LEU A 51 27.18 105.83 29.85
C LEU A 51 27.22 105.23 31.27
N ALA A 52 26.05 105.12 31.90
CA ALA A 52 25.88 104.49 33.20
C ALA A 52 25.24 103.09 33.13
N GLY A 53 24.49 102.76 32.06
CA GLY A 53 23.93 101.42 31.87
C GLY A 53 22.83 101.34 30.81
N TYR A 54 22.09 100.23 30.85
CA TYR A 54 20.98 99.92 29.95
C TYR A 54 19.74 99.45 30.71
N ARG A 55 18.59 99.66 30.10
CA ARG A 55 17.28 99.15 30.51
C ARG A 55 16.64 98.37 29.37
N VAL A 56 16.17 97.16 29.66
CA VAL A 56 15.38 96.34 28.73
C VAL A 56 13.92 96.38 29.12
N PHE A 57 13.06 96.64 28.15
CA PHE A 57 11.61 96.65 28.32
C PHE A 57 11.01 95.52 27.49
N CYS A 58 10.14 94.74 28.12
CA CYS A 58 9.37 93.67 27.50
C CYS A 58 7.89 94.08 27.42
N ARG A 59 7.20 93.66 26.35
CA ARG A 59 5.74 93.71 26.25
C ARG A 59 5.23 92.42 25.60
N GLU A 60 4.02 92.00 25.95
CA GLU A 60 3.27 91.06 25.11
C GLU A 60 2.84 91.79 23.82
N GLN A 61 2.78 91.10 22.67
CA GLN A 61 2.58 91.71 21.34
C GLN A 61 1.33 92.63 21.26
N SER A 62 0.33 92.41 22.12
CA SER A 62 -0.92 93.16 22.23
C SER A 62 -0.92 94.29 23.28
N GLN A 63 0.19 94.51 23.99
CA GLN A 63 0.36 95.54 25.02
C GLN A 63 1.30 96.66 24.58
N SER A 64 1.27 97.81 25.28
CA SER A 64 2.25 98.89 25.13
C SER A 64 3.42 98.68 26.12
N TYR A 65 4.60 99.19 25.81
CA TYR A 65 5.75 99.16 26.74
C TYR A 65 5.49 99.98 28.01
N ASP A 66 5.75 99.39 29.17
CA ASP A 66 5.82 100.10 30.45
C ASP A 66 7.25 100.63 30.67
N TYR A 67 7.50 101.88 30.28
CA TYR A 67 8.82 102.50 30.45
C TYR A 67 9.13 102.91 31.91
N ALA A 68 8.16 102.82 32.83
CA ALA A 68 8.41 103.13 34.23
C ALA A 68 9.08 101.97 34.97
N ASN A 69 8.88 100.73 34.49
CA ASN A 69 9.36 99.52 35.13
C ASN A 69 10.12 98.64 34.12
N PRO A 70 11.45 98.77 34.00
CA PRO A 70 12.23 97.93 33.10
C PRO A 70 12.18 96.47 33.55
N SER A 71 12.10 95.56 32.59
CA SER A 71 12.18 94.11 32.82
C SER A 71 13.60 93.69 33.24
N TRP A 72 14.60 94.50 32.90
CA TRP A 72 15.97 94.36 33.36
C TRP A 72 16.71 95.70 33.31
N GLU A 73 17.59 95.97 34.27
CA GLU A 73 18.51 97.12 34.30
C GLU A 73 19.91 96.64 34.70
N GLY A 74 20.94 97.08 33.98
CA GLY A 74 22.32 96.67 34.24
C GLY A 74 23.33 97.38 33.35
N THR A 75 24.62 97.05 33.54
CA THR A 75 25.74 97.68 32.82
C THR A 75 26.23 96.88 31.61
N ASP A 76 25.85 95.60 31.55
CA ASP A 76 26.25 94.70 30.49
C ASP A 76 25.46 94.96 29.20
N SER A 77 26.05 94.64 28.05
CA SER A 77 25.38 94.72 26.75
C SER A 77 24.63 93.43 26.38
N TYR A 78 24.23 92.67 27.40
CA TYR A 78 23.40 91.47 27.28
C TYR A 78 22.59 91.24 28.55
N CYS A 79 21.46 90.55 28.44
CA CYS A 79 20.68 90.10 29.59
C CYS A 79 19.86 88.85 29.28
N THR A 80 19.45 88.11 30.30
CA THR A 80 18.47 87.02 30.19
C THR A 80 17.19 87.40 30.92
N ILE A 81 16.05 87.35 30.23
CA ILE A 81 14.72 87.51 30.82
C ILE A 81 14.16 86.11 31.08
N TYR A 82 13.72 85.89 32.32
CA TYR A 82 13.17 84.63 32.80
C TYR A 82 11.65 84.73 32.90
N ASP A 83 11.00 83.59 33.11
CA ASP A 83 9.58 83.48 33.45
C ASP A 83 8.60 83.98 32.36
N LEU A 84 8.94 83.78 31.09
CA LEU A 84 8.04 84.06 29.96
C LEU A 84 7.10 82.87 29.69
N ASP A 85 5.86 83.16 29.29
CA ASP A 85 4.87 82.17 28.88
C ASP A 85 5.18 81.65 27.46
N GLU A 86 5.41 80.34 27.32
CA GLU A 86 5.77 79.68 26.05
C GLU A 86 4.69 79.74 24.97
N THR A 87 3.46 80.11 25.34
CA THR A 87 2.32 80.21 24.42
C THR A 87 2.11 81.62 23.86
N LYS A 88 2.89 82.60 24.33
CA LYS A 88 2.70 84.03 24.01
C LYS A 88 3.86 84.63 23.24
N THR A 89 3.55 85.63 22.41
CA THR A 89 4.56 86.44 21.73
C THR A 89 5.00 87.62 22.60
N TYR A 90 6.30 87.68 22.90
CA TYR A 90 6.93 88.77 23.67
C TYR A 90 7.88 89.60 22.81
N CYS A 91 7.82 90.92 22.90
CA CYS A 91 8.67 91.85 22.15
C CYS A 91 9.53 92.71 23.09
N PHE A 92 10.79 92.94 22.70
CA PHE A 92 11.80 93.58 23.54
C PHE A 92 12.45 94.79 22.86
N VAL A 93 12.69 95.84 23.64
CA VAL A 93 13.51 97.01 23.25
C VAL A 93 14.46 97.37 24.38
N VAL A 94 15.61 97.96 24.00
CA VAL A 94 16.66 98.39 24.93
C VAL A 94 16.85 99.91 24.84
N ARG A 95 17.09 100.55 25.99
CA ARG A 95 17.53 101.94 26.10
C ARG A 95 18.82 102.04 26.90
N ALA A 96 19.72 102.94 26.52
CA ALA A 96 20.89 103.32 27.31
C ALA A 96 20.55 104.52 28.21
N PHE A 97 21.24 104.65 29.35
CA PHE A 97 21.14 105.84 30.21
C PHE A 97 22.50 106.30 30.72
N ASP A 98 22.66 107.61 30.91
CA ASP A 98 23.89 108.24 31.39
C ASP A 98 23.94 108.36 32.94
N THR A 99 25.04 108.89 33.46
CA THR A 99 25.21 109.11 34.92
C THR A 99 24.20 110.10 35.53
N GLU A 100 23.47 110.88 34.72
CA GLU A 100 22.39 111.78 35.14
C GLU A 100 20.99 111.16 34.99
N ARG A 101 20.91 109.89 34.54
CA ARG A 101 19.68 109.11 34.25
C ARG A 101 18.86 109.64 33.08
N LEU A 102 19.47 110.36 32.14
CA LEU A 102 18.81 110.65 30.88
C LEU A 102 18.86 109.41 29.98
N GLU A 103 17.71 109.05 29.41
CA GLU A 103 17.56 107.85 28.59
C GLU A 103 17.65 108.14 27.09
N SER A 104 18.12 107.14 26.35
CA SER A 104 18.11 107.14 24.90
C SER A 104 16.75 106.83 24.27
N GLY A 105 16.69 106.90 22.94
CA GLY A 105 15.64 106.25 22.16
C GLY A 105 15.70 104.72 22.24
N ASN A 106 14.63 104.05 21.83
CA ASN A 106 14.57 102.59 21.75
C ASN A 106 15.53 102.04 20.70
N SER A 107 16.09 100.85 20.96
CA SER A 107 16.63 99.96 19.94
C SER A 107 15.55 99.51 18.94
N ASN A 108 15.96 98.79 17.90
CA ASN A 108 15.01 98.00 17.10
C ASN A 108 14.31 96.97 18.01
N GLU A 109 13.01 96.79 17.77
CA GLU A 109 12.19 95.81 18.47
C GLU A 109 12.50 94.40 17.94
N VAL A 110 12.64 93.43 18.85
CA VAL A 110 12.79 92.00 18.52
C VAL A 110 11.72 91.24 19.26
N CYS A 111 11.00 90.35 18.56
CA CYS A 111 9.94 89.53 19.15
C CYS A 111 10.32 88.03 19.18
N HIS A 112 9.88 87.35 20.23
CA HIS A 112 9.93 85.90 20.40
C HIS A 112 8.54 85.33 20.16
N GLU A 113 8.41 84.43 19.17
CA GLU A 113 7.16 83.75 18.80
C GLU A 113 7.03 82.37 19.48
N PRO A 114 5.81 81.88 19.76
CA PRO A 114 5.60 80.60 20.43
C PRO A 114 6.05 79.39 19.59
N LEU A 115 6.57 78.35 20.27
CA LEU A 115 6.95 77.08 19.63
C LEU A 115 5.70 76.25 19.30
N GLY A 116 5.48 75.95 18.01
CA GLY A 116 4.34 75.15 17.56
C GLY A 116 4.48 73.65 17.85
N VAL A 117 3.45 73.03 18.44
CA VAL A 117 3.36 71.58 18.65
C VAL A 117 3.15 70.86 17.31
N THR A 118 4.01 69.90 16.96
CA THR A 118 3.83 69.02 15.79
C THR A 118 2.92 67.84 16.14
N ASN A 119 1.79 67.71 15.45
CA ASN A 119 0.87 66.56 15.57
C ASN A 119 1.47 65.32 14.87
N GLN A 120 1.71 64.22 15.59
CA GLN A 120 2.19 62.96 15.04
C GLN A 120 1.02 62.21 14.36
N ALA A 121 1.22 61.68 13.15
CA ALA A 121 0.17 60.98 12.40
C ALA A 121 -0.07 59.56 12.94
N LEU A 122 -1.34 59.14 12.96
CA LEU A 122 -1.76 57.77 13.29
C LEU A 122 -1.19 56.77 12.27
N THR A 123 -0.51 55.73 12.78
CA THR A 123 0.14 54.68 11.99
C THR A 123 -0.44 53.32 12.39
N ALA A 124 -1.16 52.66 11.49
CA ALA A 124 -1.60 51.28 11.66
C ALA A 124 -0.44 50.32 11.34
N ASP A 125 -0.36 49.22 12.09
CA ASP A 125 0.54 48.09 11.83
C ASP A 125 -0.30 46.82 12.02
N ALA A 126 -0.61 46.13 10.92
CA ALA A 126 -1.39 44.88 10.88
C ALA A 126 -0.54 43.64 11.22
N GLY A 127 0.74 43.83 11.53
CA GLY A 127 1.71 42.77 11.73
C GLY A 127 2.25 42.19 10.41
N PRO A 128 3.25 41.31 10.48
CA PRO A 128 3.85 40.71 9.30
C PRO A 128 2.91 39.71 8.61
N ASP A 129 3.17 39.46 7.32
CA ASP A 129 2.57 38.34 6.59
C ASP A 129 2.90 37.00 7.26
N GLN A 130 1.95 36.07 7.22
CA GLN A 130 2.05 34.76 7.89
C GLN A 130 1.95 33.62 6.87
N ILE A 131 2.56 32.48 7.19
CA ILE A 131 2.40 31.22 6.45
C ILE A 131 1.97 30.17 7.48
N VAL A 132 0.83 29.52 7.26
CA VAL A 132 0.22 28.57 8.19
C VAL A 132 -0.35 27.38 7.45
N ASN A 133 -0.36 26.20 8.07
CA ASN A 133 -1.12 25.08 7.54
C ASN A 133 -2.61 25.28 7.77
N GLU A 134 -3.45 24.69 6.92
CA GLU A 134 -4.90 24.63 7.17
C GLU A 134 -5.24 24.01 8.53
N GLY A 135 -6.40 24.39 9.08
CA GLY A 135 -6.84 23.97 10.41
C GLY A 135 -6.07 24.58 11.59
N GLN A 136 -4.93 25.25 11.37
CA GLN A 136 -4.19 25.96 12.43
C GLN A 136 -4.91 27.23 12.86
N ILE A 137 -4.75 27.61 14.14
CA ILE A 137 -5.23 28.91 14.65
C ILE A 137 -4.22 29.99 14.25
N VAL A 138 -4.73 31.05 13.63
CA VAL A 138 -3.98 32.23 13.21
C VAL A 138 -4.29 33.38 14.16
N LEU A 139 -3.27 34.13 14.56
CA LEU A 139 -3.38 35.35 15.36
C LEU A 139 -3.02 36.55 14.48
N LEU A 140 -3.96 37.46 14.24
CA LEU A 140 -3.65 38.77 13.66
C LEU A 140 -3.21 39.69 14.79
N ASN A 141 -2.22 40.57 14.55
CA ASN A 141 -1.65 41.38 15.63
C ASN A 141 -1.49 42.85 15.25
N GLY A 142 -2.46 43.66 15.67
CA GLY A 142 -2.49 45.10 15.49
C GLY A 142 -1.81 45.91 16.60
N SER A 143 -1.25 45.24 17.63
CA SER A 143 -0.83 45.89 18.89
C SER A 143 0.33 46.87 18.75
N ASN A 144 1.05 46.83 17.63
CA ASN A 144 2.16 47.73 17.34
C ASN A 144 1.71 49.04 16.67
N SER A 145 0.42 49.19 16.39
CA SER A 145 -0.14 50.43 15.86
C SER A 145 0.11 51.58 16.85
N THR A 146 0.48 52.76 16.34
CA THR A 146 0.82 53.94 17.16
C THR A 146 0.00 55.15 16.73
N GLY A 147 -0.53 55.90 17.71
CA GLY A 147 -1.26 57.15 17.48
C GLY A 147 -0.55 58.38 18.06
N PRO A 148 -1.17 59.57 17.97
CA PRO A 148 -0.78 60.75 18.74
C PRO A 148 -0.84 60.47 20.26
N ASP A 149 -0.50 61.47 21.10
CA ASP A 149 -0.41 61.32 22.57
C ASP A 149 -1.71 60.79 23.25
N ASP A 150 -2.84 60.79 22.54
CA ASP A 150 -4.14 60.27 22.97
C ASP A 150 -4.37 58.78 22.67
N GLY A 151 -3.46 58.13 21.95
CA GLY A 151 -3.45 56.69 21.71
C GLY A 151 -4.47 56.18 20.69
N ILE A 152 -4.73 54.88 20.70
CA ILE A 152 -5.70 54.22 19.81
C ILE A 152 -6.98 53.95 20.59
N ALA A 153 -8.11 54.42 20.07
CA ALA A 153 -9.44 54.24 20.66
C ALA A 153 -10.11 52.93 20.24
N SER A 154 -9.94 52.49 18.98
CA SER A 154 -10.54 51.25 18.47
C SER A 154 -9.76 50.60 17.34
N TYR A 155 -9.95 49.29 17.19
CA TYR A 155 -9.45 48.46 16.09
C TYR A 155 -10.65 47.94 15.30
N HIS A 156 -10.48 47.68 14.01
CA HIS A 156 -11.47 46.99 13.20
C HIS A 156 -10.77 46.23 12.06
N TRP A 157 -11.01 44.92 11.98
CA TRP A 157 -10.43 44.03 10.98
C TRP A 157 -11.46 43.62 9.94
N VAL A 158 -11.07 43.70 8.66
CA VAL A 158 -11.88 43.26 7.53
C VAL A 158 -11.07 42.32 6.65
N GLN A 159 -11.60 41.13 6.38
CA GLN A 159 -11.04 40.25 5.37
C GLN A 159 -11.43 40.72 3.96
N ILE A 160 -10.48 40.69 3.03
CA ILE A 160 -10.67 41.04 1.63
C ILE A 160 -10.59 39.76 0.79
N GLY A 161 -11.66 39.47 0.05
CA GLY A 161 -11.73 38.34 -0.88
C GLY A 161 -12.23 37.03 -0.25
N GLU A 162 -12.03 35.94 -0.96
CA GLU A 162 -12.44 34.58 -0.59
C GLU A 162 -11.20 33.66 -0.54
N PRO A 163 -11.22 32.55 0.23
CA PRO A 163 -12.33 32.07 1.07
C PRO A 163 -12.48 32.88 2.37
N THR A 164 -13.70 33.25 2.75
CA THR A 164 -13.94 33.95 4.03
C THR A 164 -13.72 33.09 5.27
N VAL A 165 -13.23 33.71 6.35
CA VAL A 165 -13.06 33.11 7.68
C VAL A 165 -13.82 33.91 8.74
N ASN A 166 -14.16 33.24 9.84
CA ASN A 166 -14.76 33.91 10.99
C ASN A 166 -13.67 34.34 11.97
N LEU A 167 -13.48 35.66 12.11
CA LEU A 167 -12.65 36.23 13.17
C LEU A 167 -13.34 36.06 14.53
N SER A 168 -12.56 35.83 15.58
CA SER A 168 -13.06 35.68 16.95
C SER A 168 -13.78 36.94 17.45
N ASP A 169 -13.23 38.11 17.12
CA ASP A 169 -13.81 39.44 17.34
C ASP A 169 -13.07 40.45 16.45
N PRO A 170 -13.67 41.00 15.39
CA PRO A 170 -12.98 41.92 14.48
C PRO A 170 -12.59 43.26 15.13
N ASP A 171 -13.11 43.61 16.31
CA ASP A 171 -12.92 44.94 16.92
C ASP A 171 -11.81 44.99 17.99
N VAL A 172 -11.08 43.89 18.19
CA VAL A 172 -9.92 43.83 19.12
C VAL A 172 -8.58 43.98 18.41
N SER A 173 -7.54 44.33 19.16
CA SER A 173 -6.18 44.47 18.61
C SER A 173 -5.56 43.15 18.16
N GLN A 174 -6.05 42.02 18.67
CA GLN A 174 -5.47 40.69 18.43
C GLN A 174 -6.55 39.62 18.20
N PRO A 175 -7.30 39.66 17.09
CA PRO A 175 -8.27 38.62 16.78
C PRO A 175 -7.60 37.34 16.32
N THR A 176 -8.35 36.24 16.44
CA THR A 176 -7.92 34.92 15.95
C THR A 176 -8.93 34.34 14.97
N PHE A 177 -8.49 33.43 14.11
CA PHE A 177 -9.36 32.58 13.29
C PHE A 177 -8.71 31.21 13.06
N THR A 178 -9.50 30.22 12.64
CA THR A 178 -8.97 28.93 12.18
C THR A 178 -8.76 28.99 10.68
N ALA A 179 -7.54 28.68 10.21
CA ALA A 179 -7.21 28.62 8.80
C ALA A 179 -8.17 27.64 8.09
N PRO A 180 -8.82 28.06 6.98
CA PRO A 180 -9.78 27.24 6.27
C PRO A 180 -9.08 26.07 5.57
N ASP A 181 -9.86 25.03 5.23
CA ASP A 181 -9.43 24.00 4.28
C ASP A 181 -9.11 24.65 2.93
N VAL A 182 -7.98 24.27 2.36
CA VAL A 182 -7.51 24.73 1.05
C VAL A 182 -7.11 23.53 0.20
N GLY A 183 -7.35 23.58 -1.11
CA GLY A 183 -6.83 22.53 -2.00
C GLY A 183 -5.30 22.64 -2.17
N SER A 184 -4.71 21.71 -2.92
CA SER A 184 -3.25 21.62 -3.15
C SER A 184 -2.55 22.89 -3.68
N GLY A 185 -3.31 23.86 -4.20
CA GLY A 185 -2.80 25.20 -4.57
C GLY A 185 -2.61 26.18 -3.42
N GLY A 186 -3.05 25.85 -2.20
CA GLY A 186 -3.11 26.76 -1.06
C GLY A 186 -4.12 27.91 -1.25
N ALA A 187 -4.14 28.86 -0.31
CA ALA A 187 -4.88 30.11 -0.44
C ALA A 187 -4.14 31.29 0.21
N ALA A 188 -4.38 32.51 -0.26
CA ALA A 188 -3.88 33.73 0.37
C ALA A 188 -5.05 34.55 0.89
N LEU A 189 -5.13 34.73 2.22
CA LEU A 189 -6.16 35.51 2.90
C LEU A 189 -5.59 36.90 3.22
N ILE A 190 -6.25 37.96 2.76
CA ILE A 190 -5.78 39.34 2.97
C ILE A 190 -6.67 40.00 4.02
N PHE A 191 -6.08 40.65 5.01
CA PHE A 191 -6.78 41.36 6.08
C PHE A 191 -6.37 42.82 6.12
N GLU A 192 -7.35 43.73 6.18
CA GLU A 192 -7.16 45.16 6.42
C GLU A 192 -7.47 45.48 7.89
N LEU A 193 -6.49 46.04 8.59
CA LEU A 193 -6.67 46.65 9.89
C LEU A 193 -7.00 48.13 9.71
N THR A 194 -8.08 48.60 10.34
CA THR A 194 -8.36 50.02 10.56
C THR A 194 -8.23 50.35 12.04
N VAL A 195 -7.39 51.32 12.40
CA VAL A 195 -7.31 51.87 13.76
C VAL A 195 -7.87 53.28 13.78
N ILE A 196 -8.57 53.63 14.88
CA ILE A 196 -9.18 54.95 15.05
C ILE A 196 -8.67 55.58 16.36
N ASP A 197 -8.28 56.85 16.34
CA ASP A 197 -7.92 57.61 17.54
C ASP A 197 -9.16 58.21 18.25
N PRO A 198 -9.03 58.75 19.48
CA PRO A 198 -10.15 59.39 20.18
C PRO A 198 -10.80 60.58 19.45
N ASN A 199 -10.11 61.18 18.48
CA ASN A 199 -10.60 62.28 17.67
C ASN A 199 -11.31 61.81 16.37
N GLY A 200 -11.31 60.51 16.10
CA GLY A 200 -11.93 59.90 14.92
C GLY A 200 -11.03 59.81 13.69
N ASN A 201 -9.73 60.12 13.79
CA ASN A 201 -8.80 59.93 12.68
C ASN A 201 -8.52 58.44 12.46
N GLN A 202 -8.27 58.03 11.20
CA GLN A 202 -8.10 56.63 10.84
C GLN A 202 -6.73 56.33 10.23
N GLY A 203 -6.13 55.21 10.63
CA GLY A 203 -4.97 54.60 10.00
C GLY A 203 -5.35 53.23 9.46
N LYS A 204 -4.76 52.81 8.33
CA LYS A 204 -5.01 51.50 7.72
C LYS A 204 -3.71 50.79 7.37
N ASP A 205 -3.71 49.47 7.52
CA ASP A 205 -2.61 48.60 7.09
C ASP A 205 -3.14 47.22 6.66
N LEU A 206 -2.35 46.49 5.88
CA LEU A 206 -2.71 45.18 5.34
C LEU A 206 -1.71 44.11 5.78
N CYS A 207 -2.20 42.91 6.06
CA CYS A 207 -1.37 41.71 6.16
C CYS A 207 -1.98 40.55 5.38
N THR A 208 -1.13 39.63 4.93
CA THR A 208 -1.50 38.44 4.17
C THR A 208 -1.20 37.18 4.96
N VAL A 209 -2.16 36.27 5.03
CA VAL A 209 -1.99 34.93 5.59
C VAL A 209 -2.05 33.91 4.46
N ASN A 210 -0.89 33.35 4.10
CA ASN A 210 -0.80 32.27 3.12
C ASN A 210 -1.06 30.93 3.83
N VAL A 211 -2.16 30.28 3.48
CA VAL A 211 -2.56 28.98 3.98
C VAL A 211 -2.01 27.89 3.06
N THR A 212 -1.19 27.01 3.61
CA THR A 212 -0.63 25.85 2.92
C THR A 212 -1.47 24.61 3.21
N TRP A 213 -1.81 23.89 2.14
CA TRP A 213 -2.49 22.61 2.20
C TRP A 213 -1.62 21.56 2.92
N GLN A 214 -2.25 20.68 3.69
CA GLN A 214 -1.65 19.52 4.33
C GLN A 214 -2.23 18.26 3.71
N ASN A 215 -1.41 17.59 2.89
CA ASN A 215 -1.81 16.32 2.29
C ASN A 215 -1.94 15.22 3.35
N GLU A 216 -3.06 14.52 3.36
CA GLU A 216 -3.26 13.27 4.12
C GLU A 216 -2.87 12.06 3.26
N PRO A 217 -2.23 11.02 3.83
CA PRO A 217 -1.90 9.84 3.05
C PRO A 217 -3.17 9.06 2.65
N PRO A 218 -3.12 8.28 1.55
CA PRO A 218 -4.24 7.48 1.13
C PRO A 218 -4.50 6.34 2.14
N GLN A 219 -5.67 5.72 2.04
CA GLN A 219 -6.01 4.49 2.74
C GLN A 219 -6.03 3.32 1.74
N ALA A 220 -5.00 2.49 1.78
CA ALA A 220 -4.93 1.26 1.01
C ALA A 220 -5.99 0.26 1.48
N ASN A 221 -6.60 -0.45 0.54
CA ASN A 221 -7.46 -1.59 0.81
C ASN A 221 -7.17 -2.68 -0.23
N ALA A 222 -6.47 -3.73 0.16
CA ALA A 222 -6.09 -4.85 -0.70
C ALA A 222 -7.25 -5.85 -0.95
N GLY A 223 -8.43 -5.56 -0.44
CA GLY A 223 -9.56 -6.47 -0.47
C GLY A 223 -9.44 -7.57 0.57
N LYS A 224 -10.40 -8.50 0.55
CA LYS A 224 -10.44 -9.61 1.50
C LYS A 224 -9.51 -10.73 1.05
N ASP A 225 -9.08 -11.53 2.02
CA ASP A 225 -8.43 -12.81 1.75
C ASP A 225 -9.35 -13.71 0.89
N GLN A 226 -8.73 -14.45 -0.03
CA GLN A 226 -9.41 -15.30 -1.00
C GLN A 226 -9.01 -16.77 -0.78
N THR A 227 -9.93 -17.67 -1.10
CA THR A 227 -9.66 -19.10 -1.21
C THR A 227 -10.10 -19.56 -2.58
N VAL A 228 -9.21 -20.24 -3.30
CA VAL A 228 -9.43 -20.65 -4.69
C VAL A 228 -8.79 -22.01 -4.92
N ASP A 229 -9.33 -22.78 -5.86
CA ASP A 229 -8.67 -23.98 -6.35
C ASP A 229 -7.56 -23.61 -7.35
N GLU A 230 -6.53 -24.44 -7.44
CA GLU A 230 -5.47 -24.25 -8.43
C GLU A 230 -5.98 -24.20 -9.89
N GLY A 231 -5.23 -23.56 -10.77
CA GLY A 231 -5.60 -23.39 -12.18
C GLY A 231 -6.70 -22.34 -12.44
N PHE A 232 -7.44 -21.90 -11.43
CA PHE A 232 -8.42 -20.82 -11.57
C PHE A 232 -7.76 -19.44 -11.61
N VAL A 233 -8.44 -18.48 -12.26
CA VAL A 233 -8.00 -17.09 -12.30
C VAL A 233 -8.41 -16.37 -11.02
N VAL A 234 -7.44 -15.74 -10.37
CA VAL A 234 -7.61 -14.88 -9.19
C VAL A 234 -7.55 -13.43 -9.61
N THR A 235 -8.42 -12.60 -9.02
CA THR A 235 -8.39 -11.14 -9.17
C THR A 235 -8.10 -10.52 -7.81
N LEU A 236 -7.01 -9.77 -7.70
CA LEU A 236 -6.77 -8.93 -6.52
C LEU A 236 -7.56 -7.63 -6.70
N ASP A 237 -8.19 -7.09 -5.65
CA ASP A 237 -9.08 -5.94 -5.80
C ASP A 237 -8.70 -4.82 -4.83
N GLY A 238 -7.96 -3.85 -5.37
CA GLY A 238 -7.54 -2.64 -4.68
C GLY A 238 -8.50 -1.46 -4.86
N SER A 239 -9.62 -1.66 -5.59
CA SER A 239 -10.49 -0.56 -6.03
C SER A 239 -11.24 0.16 -4.91
N PHE A 240 -11.28 -0.44 -3.71
CA PHE A 240 -11.84 0.15 -2.49
C PHE A 240 -10.83 0.99 -1.70
N SER A 241 -9.61 1.18 -2.22
CA SER A 241 -8.67 2.14 -1.65
C SER A 241 -9.23 3.56 -1.84
N LEU A 242 -9.03 4.42 -0.84
CA LEU A 242 -9.60 5.76 -0.80
C LEU A 242 -8.54 6.77 -0.44
N ASP A 243 -8.74 7.99 -0.89
CA ASP A 243 -7.97 9.16 -0.51
C ASP A 243 -8.97 10.31 -0.35
N ILE A 244 -8.91 11.04 0.76
CA ILE A 244 -10.00 11.93 1.19
C ILE A 244 -9.88 13.33 0.63
N ASP A 245 -8.69 13.75 0.21
CA ASP A 245 -8.38 15.12 -0.19
C ASP A 245 -7.98 15.22 -1.66
N ASP A 246 -6.99 14.47 -2.16
CA ASP A 246 -6.41 14.69 -3.50
C ASP A 246 -6.54 13.51 -4.49
N GLY A 247 -6.93 12.33 -4.02
CA GLY A 247 -7.20 11.17 -4.84
C GLY A 247 -5.98 10.30 -5.14
N ILE A 248 -6.24 9.01 -5.44
CA ILE A 248 -5.18 8.03 -5.74
C ILE A 248 -4.64 8.21 -7.17
N THR A 249 -3.32 8.36 -7.29
CA THR A 249 -2.61 8.46 -8.57
C THR A 249 -2.09 7.10 -9.08
N SER A 250 -1.65 6.20 -8.20
CA SER A 250 -1.15 4.88 -8.62
C SER A 250 -1.40 3.75 -7.64
N TYR A 251 -1.46 2.53 -8.20
CA TYR A 251 -1.48 1.26 -7.48
C TYR A 251 -0.19 0.51 -7.78
N LEU A 252 0.31 -0.27 -6.83
CA LEU A 252 1.40 -1.20 -7.02
C LEU A 252 1.21 -2.45 -6.18
N TRP A 253 1.00 -3.58 -6.85
CA TRP A 253 0.92 -4.89 -6.22
C TRP A 253 2.28 -5.58 -6.21
N THR A 254 2.68 -6.08 -5.05
CA THR A 254 3.90 -6.87 -4.88
C THR A 254 3.55 -8.18 -4.19
N GLN A 255 4.12 -9.28 -4.67
CA GLN A 255 3.99 -10.56 -3.97
C GLN A 255 5.11 -10.69 -2.94
N ILE A 256 4.77 -11.21 -1.76
CA ILE A 256 5.71 -11.53 -0.70
C ILE A 256 6.01 -13.03 -0.72
N GLY A 257 7.30 -13.39 -0.72
CA GLY A 257 7.75 -14.77 -0.62
C GLY A 257 7.84 -15.51 -1.97
N VAL A 258 7.91 -16.83 -1.88
CA VAL A 258 8.04 -17.76 -3.01
C VAL A 258 7.08 -18.95 -2.81
N PRO A 259 6.61 -19.62 -3.88
CA PRO A 259 6.86 -19.34 -5.29
C PRO A 259 6.16 -18.08 -5.78
N THR A 260 6.75 -17.38 -6.76
CA THR A 260 6.18 -16.15 -7.33
C THR A 260 5.26 -16.45 -8.50
N VAL A 261 4.13 -15.74 -8.59
CA VAL A 261 3.23 -15.72 -9.75
C VAL A 261 3.46 -14.46 -10.59
N THR A 262 3.06 -14.51 -11.85
CA THR A 262 3.08 -13.34 -12.73
C THR A 262 1.70 -12.68 -12.72
N LEU A 263 1.62 -11.45 -12.20
CA LEU A 263 0.42 -10.62 -12.29
C LEU A 263 0.26 -10.05 -13.71
N SER A 264 -0.97 -9.93 -14.19
CA SER A 264 -1.31 -9.40 -15.51
C SER A 264 -0.85 -7.95 -15.70
N ASN A 265 -1.05 -7.11 -14.68
CA ASN A 265 -0.48 -5.77 -14.59
C ASN A 265 -0.39 -5.33 -13.12
N PRO A 266 0.78 -5.43 -12.45
CA PRO A 266 0.95 -5.02 -11.06
C PRO A 266 0.53 -3.59 -10.73
N ALA A 267 0.47 -2.68 -11.72
CA ALA A 267 0.06 -1.30 -11.53
C ALA A 267 -1.46 -1.05 -11.70
N SER A 268 -2.23 -2.10 -12.00
CA SER A 268 -3.69 -2.04 -12.08
C SER A 268 -4.30 -2.00 -10.67
N SER A 269 -5.45 -1.35 -10.51
CA SER A 269 -6.26 -1.49 -9.29
C SER A 269 -6.82 -2.90 -9.13
N GLN A 270 -6.96 -3.65 -10.22
CA GLN A 270 -7.45 -5.03 -10.23
C GLN A 270 -6.58 -5.92 -11.14
N PRO A 271 -5.36 -6.32 -10.72
CA PRO A 271 -4.57 -7.29 -11.46
C PRO A 271 -5.11 -8.70 -11.27
N THR A 272 -4.73 -9.58 -12.18
CA THR A 272 -5.11 -10.99 -12.17
C THR A 272 -3.89 -11.90 -12.32
N PHE A 273 -4.01 -13.13 -11.84
CA PHE A 273 -3.07 -14.21 -12.11
C PHE A 273 -3.80 -15.55 -12.12
N THR A 274 -3.18 -16.59 -12.69
CA THR A 274 -3.69 -17.97 -12.59
C THR A 274 -3.07 -18.64 -11.37
N ALA A 275 -3.90 -19.20 -10.49
CA ALA A 275 -3.45 -19.93 -9.32
C ALA A 275 -2.50 -21.06 -9.76
N PRO A 276 -1.26 -21.11 -9.24
CA PRO A 276 -0.31 -22.15 -9.59
C PRO A 276 -0.77 -23.52 -9.12
N ASP A 277 -0.21 -24.56 -9.73
CA ASP A 277 -0.25 -25.93 -9.23
C ASP A 277 0.35 -25.98 -7.81
N VAL A 278 -0.40 -26.56 -6.88
CA VAL A 278 -0.01 -26.75 -5.49
C VAL A 278 -0.15 -28.23 -5.14
N GLY A 279 0.79 -28.76 -4.36
CA GLY A 279 0.67 -30.14 -3.88
C GLY A 279 -0.47 -30.33 -2.87
N PRO A 280 -0.69 -31.55 -2.36
CA PRO A 280 -1.85 -31.92 -1.55
C PRO A 280 -2.09 -31.09 -0.28
N ASP A 281 -1.05 -30.47 0.26
CA ASP A 281 -1.14 -29.60 1.45
C ASP A 281 -1.69 -28.20 1.13
N GLY A 282 -1.90 -27.87 -0.15
CA GLY A 282 -2.22 -26.53 -0.62
C GLY A 282 -1.06 -25.54 -0.44
N PHE A 283 -1.31 -24.27 -0.76
CA PHE A 283 -0.34 -23.20 -0.54
C PHE A 283 -1.00 -21.83 -0.39
N SER A 284 -0.40 -20.91 0.36
CA SER A 284 -0.91 -19.53 0.50
C SER A 284 0.07 -18.51 -0.09
N LEU A 285 -0.43 -17.62 -0.94
CA LEU A 285 0.32 -16.47 -1.49
C LEU A 285 -0.10 -15.19 -0.76
N THR A 286 0.86 -14.36 -0.38
CA THR A 286 0.59 -13.05 0.23
C THR A 286 0.92 -11.94 -0.76
N PHE A 287 0.01 -10.98 -0.90
CA PHE A 287 0.18 -9.81 -1.76
C PHE A 287 0.07 -8.54 -0.93
N ASN A 288 0.96 -7.59 -1.19
CA ASN A 288 0.96 -6.26 -0.60
C ASN A 288 0.62 -5.24 -1.69
N LEU A 289 -0.46 -4.50 -1.48
CA LEU A 289 -0.86 -3.35 -2.25
C LEU A 289 -0.21 -2.11 -1.65
N THR A 290 0.45 -1.31 -2.48
CA THR A 290 0.83 0.08 -2.18
C THR A 290 -0.01 1.01 -3.06
N VAL A 291 -0.65 2.01 -2.45
CA VAL A 291 -1.33 3.08 -3.17
C VAL A 291 -0.60 4.40 -2.90
N THR A 292 -0.51 5.22 -3.93
CA THR A 292 0.12 6.55 -3.87
C THR A 292 -0.92 7.58 -4.29
N ASP A 293 -1.05 8.63 -3.48
CA ASP A 293 -1.94 9.77 -3.75
C ASP A 293 -1.32 10.74 -4.78
N THR A 294 -1.98 11.86 -5.06
CA THR A 294 -1.50 12.86 -6.03
C THR A 294 -0.36 13.72 -5.47
N GLY A 295 -0.30 13.90 -4.15
CA GLY A 295 0.74 14.58 -3.39
C GLY A 295 2.02 13.75 -3.19
N GLY A 296 1.99 12.46 -3.54
CA GLY A 296 3.09 11.51 -3.46
C GLY A 296 3.22 10.77 -2.13
N LEU A 297 2.27 10.86 -1.19
CA LEU A 297 2.27 10.00 -0.01
C LEU A 297 1.75 8.60 -0.35
N GLU A 298 2.19 7.63 0.44
CA GLU A 298 1.90 6.22 0.20
C GLU A 298 1.26 5.56 1.42
N ASN A 299 0.43 4.56 1.15
CA ASN A 299 -0.10 3.66 2.16
C ASN A 299 -0.16 2.24 1.62
N THR A 300 -0.12 1.26 2.53
CA THR A 300 -0.06 -0.16 2.16
C THR A 300 -1.08 -0.99 2.91
N ASP A 301 -1.61 -2.00 2.23
CA ASP A 301 -2.46 -3.05 2.81
C ASP A 301 -2.14 -4.40 2.16
N SER A 302 -2.49 -5.51 2.80
CA SER A 302 -2.15 -6.85 2.32
C SER A 302 -3.33 -7.79 2.35
N CYS A 303 -3.37 -8.72 1.40
CA CYS A 303 -4.33 -9.83 1.35
C CYS A 303 -3.61 -11.16 1.11
N VAL A 304 -4.25 -12.25 1.53
CA VAL A 304 -3.78 -13.62 1.35
C VAL A 304 -4.69 -14.36 0.36
N VAL A 305 -4.08 -15.13 -0.54
CA VAL A 305 -4.77 -16.07 -1.43
C VAL A 305 -4.39 -17.48 -1.02
N ASN A 306 -5.33 -18.22 -0.43
CA ASN A 306 -5.18 -19.63 -0.09
C ASN A 306 -5.57 -20.47 -1.30
N ILE A 307 -4.68 -21.32 -1.76
CA ILE A 307 -4.87 -22.17 -2.94
C ILE A 307 -5.03 -23.62 -2.48
N SER A 308 -6.16 -24.22 -2.82
CA SER A 308 -6.44 -25.64 -2.62
C SER A 308 -6.04 -26.46 -3.84
N TRP A 309 -5.37 -27.58 -3.57
CA TRP A 309 -5.09 -28.61 -4.56
C TRP A 309 -6.39 -29.27 -5.03
N GLN A 310 -6.47 -29.61 -6.31
CA GLN A 310 -7.56 -30.37 -6.92
C GLN A 310 -7.03 -31.69 -7.46
N ASN A 311 -7.31 -32.77 -6.73
CA ASN A 311 -6.90 -34.10 -7.14
C ASN A 311 -7.75 -34.62 -8.33
N GLU A 312 -7.10 -35.04 -9.40
CA GLU A 312 -7.68 -35.77 -10.52
C GLU A 312 -7.51 -37.29 -10.34
N PRO A 313 -8.50 -38.12 -10.70
CA PRO A 313 -8.40 -39.57 -10.49
C PRO A 313 -7.40 -40.23 -11.46
N PRO A 314 -6.73 -41.32 -11.04
CA PRO A 314 -5.77 -42.01 -11.87
C PRO A 314 -6.46 -42.79 -12.99
N THR A 315 -5.75 -42.94 -14.11
CA THR A 315 -6.17 -43.81 -15.21
C THR A 315 -5.50 -45.18 -15.09
N ALA A 316 -6.28 -46.20 -14.74
CA ALA A 316 -5.84 -47.59 -14.75
C ALA A 316 -5.67 -48.10 -16.19
N VAL A 317 -4.56 -48.75 -16.48
CA VAL A 317 -4.27 -49.34 -17.80
C VAL A 317 -3.81 -50.78 -17.62
N VAL A 318 -4.44 -51.71 -18.34
CA VAL A 318 -3.98 -53.10 -18.45
C VAL A 318 -3.33 -53.33 -19.83
N ALA A 319 -2.11 -53.88 -19.86
CA ALA A 319 -1.33 -54.02 -21.11
C ALA A 319 -2.03 -54.91 -22.15
N THR A 320 -2.71 -55.97 -21.69
CA THR A 320 -3.55 -56.83 -22.53
C THR A 320 -4.89 -57.06 -21.86
N ASN A 321 -5.94 -56.52 -22.47
CA ASN A 321 -7.32 -56.67 -22.00
C ASN A 321 -7.93 -58.05 -22.32
N TYR A 322 -7.33 -58.82 -23.24
CA TYR A 322 -7.78 -60.17 -23.58
C TYR A 322 -6.58 -61.12 -23.78
N MET A 323 -6.66 -62.34 -23.24
CA MET A 323 -5.63 -63.39 -23.39
C MET A 323 -6.24 -64.78 -23.51
N GLU A 324 -5.58 -65.68 -24.26
CA GLU A 324 -5.98 -67.09 -24.43
C GLU A 324 -4.89 -68.10 -24.04
N PRO A 325 -4.48 -68.16 -22.75
CA PRO A 325 -3.44 -69.06 -22.28
C PRO A 325 -3.87 -70.52 -22.31
N ILE A 326 -2.89 -71.42 -22.37
CA ILE A 326 -3.11 -72.85 -22.15
C ILE A 326 -3.23 -73.08 -20.65
N GLU A 327 -4.08 -74.02 -20.22
CA GLU A 327 -4.17 -74.43 -18.82
C GLU A 327 -2.80 -74.79 -18.21
N GLU A 328 -2.67 -74.63 -16.89
CA GLU A 328 -1.44 -74.87 -16.12
C GLU A 328 -0.22 -73.99 -16.50
N THR A 329 -0.37 -73.06 -17.45
CA THR A 329 0.68 -72.07 -17.77
C THR A 329 0.59 -70.82 -16.88
N LEU A 330 1.72 -70.12 -16.75
CA LEU A 330 1.77 -68.86 -16.03
C LEU A 330 1.20 -67.73 -16.89
N VAL A 331 0.22 -67.00 -16.36
CA VAL A 331 -0.41 -65.85 -17.00
C VAL A 331 0.05 -64.58 -16.31
N LYS A 332 0.52 -63.60 -17.09
CA LYS A 332 0.96 -62.28 -16.59
C LYS A 332 -0.19 -61.29 -16.63
N LEU A 333 -0.40 -60.57 -15.54
CA LEU A 333 -1.27 -59.39 -15.46
C LEU A 333 -0.35 -58.17 -15.31
N ASP A 334 -0.47 -57.21 -16.22
CA ASP A 334 0.44 -56.07 -16.31
C ASP A 334 -0.34 -54.76 -16.32
N GLY A 335 -0.21 -54.02 -15.22
CA GLY A 335 -0.86 -52.74 -14.96
C GLY A 335 0.10 -51.55 -14.95
N ALA A 336 1.37 -51.77 -15.30
CA ALA A 336 2.45 -50.81 -15.09
C ALA A 336 2.35 -49.54 -15.94
N ALA A 337 1.46 -49.53 -16.95
CA ALA A 337 1.18 -48.36 -17.78
C ALA A 337 0.10 -47.44 -17.18
N SER A 338 -0.44 -47.78 -16.00
CA SER A 338 -1.35 -46.90 -15.28
C SER A 338 -0.64 -45.60 -14.90
N MET A 339 -1.35 -44.49 -14.99
CA MET A 339 -0.79 -43.17 -14.78
C MET A 339 -1.81 -42.26 -14.11
N ASP A 340 -1.29 -41.27 -13.43
CA ASP A 340 -2.07 -40.24 -12.79
C ASP A 340 -1.61 -38.86 -13.33
N PRO A 341 -2.53 -37.94 -13.66
CA PRO A 341 -2.19 -36.63 -14.23
C PRO A 341 -1.43 -35.69 -13.28
N ASP A 342 -1.55 -35.84 -11.96
CA ASP A 342 -1.04 -34.87 -10.99
C ASP A 342 -0.06 -35.45 -9.96
N ASP A 343 -0.44 -36.46 -9.17
CA ASP A 343 0.31 -36.88 -7.98
C ASP A 343 0.99 -38.26 -8.12
N GLY A 344 0.62 -39.03 -9.14
CA GLY A 344 1.17 -40.34 -9.44
C GLY A 344 0.33 -41.52 -8.94
N ILE A 345 0.85 -42.74 -9.03
CA ILE A 345 0.16 -43.95 -8.56
C ILE A 345 0.72 -44.37 -7.21
N ALA A 346 -0.09 -44.28 -6.16
CA ALA A 346 0.28 -44.73 -4.82
C ALA A 346 0.23 -46.25 -4.66
N SER A 347 -0.76 -46.93 -5.25
CA SER A 347 -0.88 -48.39 -5.12
C SER A 347 -1.64 -49.07 -6.27
N HIS A 348 -1.41 -50.38 -6.41
CA HIS A 348 -2.12 -51.26 -7.34
C HIS A 348 -2.84 -52.35 -6.55
N LEU A 349 -3.97 -52.83 -7.07
CA LEU A 349 -4.68 -53.97 -6.52
C LEU A 349 -5.36 -54.77 -7.63
N TRP A 350 -4.91 -56.00 -7.83
CA TRP A 350 -5.54 -56.98 -8.70
C TRP A 350 -6.55 -57.82 -7.93
N SER A 351 -7.75 -57.92 -8.47
CA SER A 351 -8.82 -58.78 -7.94
C SER A 351 -9.41 -59.64 -9.05
N GLN A 352 -9.70 -60.89 -8.76
CA GLN A 352 -10.52 -61.70 -9.64
C GLN A 352 -11.99 -61.35 -9.40
N VAL A 353 -12.70 -60.99 -10.46
CA VAL A 353 -14.10 -60.55 -10.40
C VAL A 353 -15.07 -61.58 -10.98
N ASP A 354 -14.60 -62.54 -11.78
CA ASP A 354 -15.42 -63.62 -12.33
C ASP A 354 -14.59 -64.87 -12.69
N GLY A 355 -15.28 -66.02 -12.79
CA GLY A 355 -14.71 -67.32 -13.12
C GLY A 355 -14.20 -68.13 -11.91
N ASP A 356 -13.61 -69.28 -12.19
CA ASP A 356 -13.09 -70.18 -11.15
C ASP A 356 -11.95 -69.53 -10.35
N PRO A 357 -11.93 -69.64 -9.01
CA PRO A 357 -10.97 -68.93 -8.18
C PRO A 357 -9.54 -69.38 -8.46
N VAL A 358 -8.65 -68.41 -8.70
CA VAL A 358 -7.20 -68.62 -8.83
C VAL A 358 -6.43 -67.89 -7.73
N SER A 359 -5.21 -68.33 -7.44
CA SER A 359 -4.30 -67.62 -6.55
C SER A 359 -3.44 -66.64 -7.37
N ILE A 360 -3.62 -65.34 -7.12
CA ILE A 360 -2.76 -64.29 -7.66
C ILE A 360 -1.51 -64.20 -6.77
N ALA A 361 -0.31 -64.25 -7.36
CA ALA A 361 0.95 -64.36 -6.61
C ALA A 361 1.22 -63.14 -5.71
N ASP A 362 1.06 -61.94 -6.25
CA ASP A 362 1.15 -60.68 -5.51
C ASP A 362 0.12 -59.70 -6.08
N PRO A 363 -1.09 -59.62 -5.51
CA PRO A 363 -2.14 -58.76 -6.03
C PRO A 363 -1.84 -57.27 -5.88
N ALA A 364 -0.89 -56.87 -5.02
CA ALA A 364 -0.56 -55.45 -4.81
C ALA A 364 0.51 -54.92 -5.78
N SER A 365 1.15 -55.79 -6.54
CA SER A 365 2.17 -55.40 -7.52
C SER A 365 1.54 -54.85 -8.80
N ALA A 366 2.17 -53.82 -9.39
CA ALA A 366 1.83 -53.30 -10.71
C ALA A 366 1.87 -54.39 -11.79
N VAL A 367 2.77 -55.36 -11.64
CA VAL A 367 2.89 -56.53 -12.50
C VAL A 367 2.85 -57.79 -11.66
N THR A 368 1.89 -58.67 -11.94
CA THR A 368 1.69 -59.90 -11.19
C THR A 368 1.41 -61.08 -12.11
N ASN A 369 1.23 -62.26 -11.53
CA ASN A 369 0.92 -63.47 -12.27
C ASN A 369 0.01 -64.42 -11.49
N PHE A 370 -0.58 -65.36 -12.20
CA PHE A 370 -1.30 -66.51 -11.66
C PHE A 370 -1.09 -67.71 -12.58
N THR A 371 -1.36 -68.92 -12.08
CA THR A 371 -1.34 -70.14 -12.90
C THR A 371 -2.73 -70.42 -13.46
N ALA A 372 -2.85 -70.58 -14.78
CA ALA A 372 -4.11 -70.89 -15.43
C ALA A 372 -4.72 -72.19 -14.86
N PRO A 373 -5.99 -72.18 -14.41
CA PRO A 373 -6.64 -73.38 -13.87
C PRO A 373 -6.87 -74.41 -14.97
N LYS A 374 -7.03 -75.68 -14.57
CA LYS A 374 -7.47 -76.73 -15.50
C LYS A 374 -8.84 -76.39 -16.10
N SER A 375 -8.97 -76.61 -17.40
CA SER A 375 -10.17 -76.38 -18.18
C SER A 375 -10.80 -77.69 -18.64
N ASP A 376 -12.11 -77.66 -18.95
CA ASP A 376 -12.73 -78.71 -19.75
C ASP A 376 -12.60 -78.39 -21.26
N GLN A 377 -13.19 -79.25 -22.09
CA GLN A 377 -13.22 -79.13 -23.55
C GLN A 377 -13.86 -77.83 -24.09
N HIS A 378 -14.53 -77.03 -23.26
CA HIS A 378 -15.17 -75.77 -23.66
C HIS A 378 -14.37 -74.52 -23.23
N GLY A 379 -13.23 -74.69 -22.58
CA GLY A 379 -12.47 -73.56 -22.05
C GLY A 379 -13.04 -73.01 -20.74
N LYS A 380 -12.30 -72.10 -20.09
CA LYS A 380 -12.78 -71.35 -18.92
C LYS A 380 -12.56 -69.86 -19.07
N ASN A 381 -13.60 -69.08 -18.80
CA ASN A 381 -13.50 -67.62 -18.73
C ASN A 381 -13.13 -67.18 -17.32
N LEU A 382 -12.13 -66.31 -17.20
CA LEU A 382 -11.78 -65.59 -15.98
C LEU A 382 -11.81 -64.09 -16.28
N LYS A 383 -12.19 -63.29 -15.28
CA LYS A 383 -12.14 -61.84 -15.36
C LYS A 383 -11.39 -61.28 -14.16
N PHE A 384 -10.45 -60.39 -14.43
CA PHE A 384 -9.67 -59.67 -13.43
C PHE A 384 -9.92 -58.18 -13.54
N ARG A 385 -9.85 -57.48 -12.41
CA ARG A 385 -9.90 -56.03 -12.30
C ARG A 385 -8.64 -55.53 -11.63
N LEU A 386 -7.97 -54.60 -12.30
CA LEU A 386 -6.98 -53.73 -11.70
C LEU A 386 -7.70 -52.51 -11.12
N THR A 387 -7.46 -52.23 -9.85
CA THR A 387 -7.75 -50.95 -9.20
C THR A 387 -6.42 -50.28 -8.89
N VAL A 388 -6.25 -49.03 -9.26
CA VAL A 388 -5.10 -48.21 -8.86
C VAL A 388 -5.60 -47.05 -8.00
N TYR A 389 -4.81 -46.68 -7.00
CA TYR A 389 -5.05 -45.50 -6.17
C TYR A 389 -3.92 -44.50 -6.41
N ASP A 390 -4.28 -43.22 -6.47
CA ASP A 390 -3.36 -42.08 -6.47
C ASP A 390 -2.92 -41.75 -5.02
N PHE A 391 -2.09 -40.72 -4.82
CA PHE A 391 -1.67 -40.30 -3.48
C PHE A 391 -2.73 -39.48 -2.73
N GLY A 392 -3.69 -38.87 -3.44
CA GLY A 392 -4.86 -38.18 -2.90
C GLY A 392 -6.01 -39.10 -2.47
N GLY A 393 -5.94 -40.40 -2.76
CA GLY A 393 -6.89 -41.45 -2.43
C GLY A 393 -8.03 -41.68 -3.44
N LEU A 394 -8.07 -41.03 -4.61
CA LEU A 394 -9.00 -41.41 -5.68
C LEU A 394 -8.52 -42.70 -6.36
N GLN A 395 -9.38 -43.29 -7.19
CA GLN A 395 -9.13 -44.58 -7.81
C GLN A 395 -9.52 -44.63 -9.27
N GLY A 396 -8.75 -45.42 -10.03
CA GLY A 396 -9.01 -45.81 -11.40
C GLY A 396 -9.18 -47.32 -11.50
N THR A 397 -9.97 -47.80 -12.46
CA THR A 397 -10.14 -49.25 -12.67
C THR A 397 -10.08 -49.66 -14.13
N ALA A 398 -9.52 -50.85 -14.39
CA ALA A 398 -9.46 -51.46 -15.71
C ALA A 398 -9.62 -52.98 -15.61
N ASP A 399 -10.34 -53.58 -16.56
CA ASP A 399 -10.65 -55.02 -16.58
C ASP A 399 -9.78 -55.77 -17.60
N SER A 400 -9.34 -56.99 -17.26
CA SER A 400 -8.66 -57.94 -18.14
C SER A 400 -9.42 -59.27 -18.19
N TYR A 401 -9.58 -59.82 -19.39
CA TYR A 401 -10.39 -61.00 -19.69
C TYR A 401 -9.48 -62.16 -20.16
N ILE A 402 -9.64 -63.34 -19.57
CA ILE A 402 -8.82 -64.50 -19.88
C ILE A 402 -9.72 -65.65 -20.31
N TYR A 403 -9.44 -66.25 -21.46
CA TYR A 403 -10.06 -67.49 -21.90
C TYR A 403 -9.04 -68.63 -21.88
N VAL A 404 -9.08 -69.43 -20.82
CA VAL A 404 -8.17 -70.56 -20.63
C VAL A 404 -8.58 -71.69 -21.56
N ARG A 405 -7.66 -72.13 -22.42
CA ARG A 405 -7.86 -73.25 -23.33
C ARG A 405 -7.29 -74.52 -22.71
N GLN A 406 -7.98 -75.64 -22.93
CA GLN A 406 -7.47 -76.96 -22.55
C GLN A 406 -6.17 -77.25 -23.29
N ASN A 407 -5.25 -77.96 -22.64
CA ASN A 407 -4.04 -78.43 -23.29
C ASN A 407 -4.41 -79.61 -24.20
N ASP A 408 -4.58 -79.35 -25.49
CA ASP A 408 -4.94 -80.34 -26.52
C ASP A 408 -3.82 -81.34 -26.83
N LEU A 409 -3.18 -81.93 -25.81
CA LEU A 409 -2.50 -83.21 -26.01
C LEU A 409 -3.60 -84.23 -26.33
N ARG A 410 -3.91 -84.37 -27.62
CA ARG A 410 -4.87 -85.33 -28.14
C ARG A 410 -4.57 -86.71 -27.55
N ASN A 411 -5.50 -87.26 -26.77
CA ASN A 411 -5.46 -88.66 -26.38
C ASN A 411 -5.66 -89.53 -27.64
N ASN A 412 -4.57 -90.10 -28.17
CA ASN A 412 -4.64 -91.00 -29.32
C ASN A 412 -5.17 -92.36 -28.88
N PRO A 413 -5.98 -93.05 -29.69
CA PRO A 413 -6.39 -94.42 -29.40
C PRO A 413 -5.18 -95.35 -29.26
N PRO A 414 -5.18 -96.28 -28.28
CA PRO A 414 -4.10 -97.26 -28.14
C PRO A 414 -3.99 -98.14 -29.38
N ALA A 415 -2.80 -98.70 -29.66
CA ALA A 415 -2.62 -99.71 -30.68
C ALA A 415 -2.96 -101.10 -30.11
N ALA A 416 -3.99 -101.75 -30.66
CA ALA A 416 -4.35 -103.11 -30.28
C ALA A 416 -3.50 -104.13 -31.05
N ASP A 417 -2.72 -104.95 -30.34
CA ASP A 417 -2.06 -106.11 -30.93
C ASP A 417 -1.97 -107.27 -29.93
N TYR A 418 -1.91 -108.51 -30.43
CA TYR A 418 -1.70 -109.67 -29.59
C TYR A 418 -1.08 -110.85 -30.35
N ASN A 419 -0.38 -111.71 -29.62
CA ASN A 419 0.04 -113.02 -30.10
C ASN A 419 -0.76 -114.13 -29.43
N PHE A 420 -0.81 -115.30 -30.05
CA PHE A 420 -1.46 -116.46 -29.48
C PHE A 420 -0.66 -117.74 -29.74
N ALA A 421 -0.75 -118.67 -28.78
CA ALA A 421 -0.19 -120.01 -28.90
C ALA A 421 -1.28 -121.05 -28.63
N ILE A 422 -1.34 -122.08 -29.47
CA ILE A 422 -2.33 -123.15 -29.35
C ILE A 422 -1.62 -124.42 -28.89
N LYS A 423 -2.12 -125.02 -27.82
CA LYS A 423 -1.68 -126.33 -27.35
C LYS A 423 -2.90 -127.19 -27.05
N ARG A 424 -3.14 -128.21 -27.88
CA ARG A 424 -4.37 -129.00 -27.88
C ARG A 424 -5.60 -128.09 -28.09
N LYS A 425 -6.60 -128.15 -27.21
CA LYS A 425 -7.83 -127.33 -27.27
C LYS A 425 -7.78 -126.07 -26.40
N VAL A 426 -6.57 -125.55 -26.15
CA VAL A 426 -6.37 -124.34 -25.35
C VAL A 426 -5.57 -123.34 -26.17
N ALA A 427 -6.11 -122.12 -26.30
CA ALA A 427 -5.38 -120.99 -26.85
C ALA A 427 -4.99 -120.03 -25.72
N SER A 428 -3.70 -119.76 -25.61
CA SER A 428 -3.15 -118.76 -24.70
C SER A 428 -2.92 -117.48 -25.48
N PHE A 429 -3.50 -116.37 -25.03
CA PHE A 429 -3.36 -115.07 -25.67
C PHE A 429 -2.41 -114.19 -24.86
N THR A 430 -1.57 -113.42 -25.55
CA THR A 430 -0.64 -112.47 -24.96
C THR A 430 -0.82 -111.11 -25.61
N ASP A 431 -1.24 -110.14 -24.82
CA ASP A 431 -1.35 -108.74 -25.21
C ASP A 431 0.02 -108.16 -25.57
N ASN A 432 0.08 -107.50 -26.72
CA ASN A 432 1.22 -106.74 -27.22
C ASN A 432 0.83 -105.29 -27.57
N GLY A 433 -0.38 -104.86 -27.20
CA GLY A 433 -0.82 -103.50 -27.46
C GLY A 433 0.03 -102.47 -26.70
N ASN A 434 0.11 -101.26 -27.26
CA ASN A 434 0.78 -100.14 -26.62
C ASN A 434 -0.05 -98.86 -26.75
N ASP A 435 0.29 -97.88 -25.93
CA ASP A 435 -0.22 -96.53 -26.02
C ASP A 435 1.00 -95.59 -26.07
N THR A 436 1.01 -94.67 -27.04
CA THR A 436 2.14 -93.77 -27.30
C THR A 436 2.14 -92.52 -26.44
N ASP A 437 0.99 -92.19 -25.86
CA ASP A 437 0.74 -90.95 -25.13
C ASP A 437 0.00 -91.21 -23.79
N GLY A 438 -0.21 -92.47 -23.44
CA GLY A 438 -0.84 -92.88 -22.19
C GLY A 438 -0.51 -94.30 -21.77
N THR A 439 -1.45 -94.95 -21.07
CA THR A 439 -1.34 -96.34 -20.62
C THR A 439 -2.62 -97.14 -20.94
N VAL A 440 -2.48 -98.44 -21.26
CA VAL A 440 -3.65 -99.31 -21.49
C VAL A 440 -4.32 -99.64 -20.15
N ALA A 441 -5.55 -99.16 -19.98
CA ALA A 441 -6.33 -99.29 -18.75
C ALA A 441 -7.19 -100.57 -18.69
N SER A 442 -7.68 -101.08 -19.82
CA SER A 442 -8.50 -102.29 -19.85
C SER A 442 -8.41 -103.11 -21.16
N TRP A 443 -8.70 -104.41 -21.04
CA TRP A 443 -8.73 -105.39 -22.14
C TRP A 443 -10.11 -106.05 -22.22
N PHE A 444 -10.61 -106.27 -23.44
CA PHE A 444 -11.79 -107.06 -23.70
C PHE A 444 -11.56 -108.00 -24.88
N TRP A 445 -11.71 -109.29 -24.62
CA TRP A 445 -11.54 -110.36 -25.59
C TRP A 445 -12.89 -110.92 -25.99
N ASN A 446 -13.12 -111.06 -27.29
CA ASN A 446 -14.19 -111.88 -27.86
C ASN A 446 -13.55 -113.02 -28.65
N PHE A 447 -13.74 -114.26 -28.18
CA PHE A 447 -13.09 -115.42 -28.77
C PHE A 447 -13.77 -115.92 -30.05
N GLY A 448 -14.85 -115.28 -30.51
CA GLY A 448 -15.56 -115.65 -31.74
C GLY A 448 -16.42 -116.91 -31.61
N ASP A 449 -16.47 -117.53 -30.42
CA ASP A 449 -17.28 -118.72 -30.10
C ASP A 449 -18.45 -118.42 -29.14
N GLY A 450 -18.70 -117.13 -28.89
CA GLY A 450 -19.72 -116.63 -27.95
C GLY A 450 -19.23 -116.41 -26.52
N LYS A 451 -17.96 -116.73 -26.20
CA LYS A 451 -17.35 -116.44 -24.89
C LYS A 451 -16.41 -115.24 -24.95
N THR A 452 -16.19 -114.61 -23.80
CA THR A 452 -15.39 -113.37 -23.66
C THR A 452 -14.46 -113.41 -22.45
N SER A 453 -13.53 -112.46 -22.36
CA SER A 453 -12.67 -112.27 -21.18
C SER A 453 -12.24 -110.81 -21.02
N THR A 454 -11.94 -110.39 -19.78
CA THR A 454 -11.37 -109.07 -19.48
C THR A 454 -9.94 -109.13 -18.92
N GLN A 455 -9.34 -110.33 -18.87
CA GLN A 455 -7.95 -110.48 -18.44
C GLN A 455 -7.02 -109.95 -19.53
N ARG A 456 -5.87 -109.38 -19.14
CA ARG A 456 -4.83 -108.95 -20.09
C ARG A 456 -4.33 -110.11 -20.96
N ASN A 457 -4.04 -111.25 -20.34
CA ASN A 457 -3.49 -112.44 -21.00
C ASN A 457 -4.35 -113.69 -20.70
N PRO A 458 -5.53 -113.84 -21.32
CA PRO A 458 -6.44 -114.93 -21.01
C PRO A 458 -6.00 -116.26 -21.62
N ASN A 459 -6.45 -117.35 -21.00
CA ASN A 459 -6.41 -118.68 -21.59
C ASN A 459 -7.82 -119.14 -21.91
N HIS A 460 -8.12 -119.35 -23.20
CA HIS A 460 -9.40 -119.88 -23.63
C HIS A 460 -9.36 -121.39 -23.78
N ARG A 461 -10.29 -122.10 -23.14
CA ARG A 461 -10.39 -123.56 -23.17
C ARG A 461 -11.65 -123.98 -23.91
N ASP A 462 -11.61 -125.20 -24.46
CA ASP A 462 -12.74 -125.88 -25.08
C ASP A 462 -13.19 -125.31 -26.43
N PHE A 463 -12.26 -124.76 -27.21
CA PHE A 463 -12.53 -124.53 -28.62
C PHE A 463 -12.94 -125.84 -29.30
N LYS A 464 -14.03 -125.81 -30.09
CA LYS A 464 -14.35 -126.86 -31.05
C LYS A 464 -13.43 -126.71 -32.26
N PHE A 465 -13.32 -127.74 -33.09
CA PHE A 465 -12.54 -127.62 -34.32
C PHE A 465 -13.21 -126.63 -35.27
N GLY A 466 -12.44 -125.66 -35.77
CA GLY A 466 -12.97 -124.58 -36.58
C GLY A 466 -12.06 -123.35 -36.60
N ASN A 467 -12.53 -122.31 -37.29
CA ASN A 467 -11.85 -121.02 -37.41
C ASN A 467 -12.61 -120.00 -36.59
N TYR A 468 -11.90 -119.32 -35.70
CA TYR A 468 -12.47 -118.30 -34.83
C TYR A 468 -11.82 -116.97 -35.11
N SER A 469 -12.64 -115.94 -35.36
CA SER A 469 -12.16 -114.55 -35.41
C SER A 469 -12.08 -114.03 -33.98
N VAL A 470 -10.87 -114.05 -33.41
CA VAL A 470 -10.66 -113.57 -32.04
C VAL A 470 -10.34 -112.09 -32.08
N THR A 471 -11.13 -111.29 -31.36
CA THR A 471 -10.97 -109.84 -31.29
C THR A 471 -10.48 -109.43 -29.90
N LEU A 472 -9.42 -108.62 -29.85
CA LEU A 472 -9.00 -107.89 -28.66
C LEU A 472 -9.36 -106.41 -28.85
N THR A 473 -10.10 -105.85 -27.91
CA THR A 473 -10.31 -104.40 -27.75
C THR A 473 -9.51 -103.94 -26.53
N VAL A 474 -8.67 -102.91 -26.70
CA VAL A 474 -7.94 -102.24 -25.61
C VAL A 474 -8.47 -100.82 -25.45
N THR A 475 -8.56 -100.34 -24.21
CA THR A 475 -8.97 -98.96 -23.87
C THR A 475 -7.90 -98.32 -23.01
N ASN A 476 -7.52 -97.08 -23.31
CA ASN A 476 -6.50 -96.38 -22.53
C ASN A 476 -7.07 -95.58 -21.35
N ASP A 477 -6.16 -94.99 -20.57
CA ASP A 477 -6.43 -94.15 -19.41
C ASP A 477 -7.16 -92.84 -19.75
N GLY A 478 -7.04 -92.35 -20.98
CA GLY A 478 -7.88 -91.26 -21.51
C GLY A 478 -9.22 -91.72 -22.12
N GLY A 479 -9.60 -93.00 -21.96
CA GLY A 479 -10.92 -93.53 -22.32
C GLY A 479 -11.17 -93.82 -23.81
N THR A 480 -10.15 -93.72 -24.67
CA THR A 480 -10.27 -94.10 -26.09
C THR A 480 -9.93 -95.57 -26.29
N SER A 481 -10.57 -96.23 -27.27
CA SER A 481 -10.39 -97.66 -27.53
C SER A 481 -10.03 -97.95 -28.98
N ASN A 482 -9.32 -99.05 -29.19
CA ASN A 482 -9.07 -99.62 -30.51
C ASN A 482 -9.12 -101.15 -30.44
N TYR A 483 -9.22 -101.84 -31.58
CA TYR A 483 -9.31 -103.29 -31.62
C TYR A 483 -8.49 -103.92 -32.75
N THR A 484 -8.18 -105.20 -32.58
CA THR A 484 -7.56 -106.03 -33.61
C THR A 484 -8.19 -107.42 -33.63
N SER A 485 -8.26 -108.03 -34.81
CA SER A 485 -8.82 -109.37 -34.99
C SER A 485 -7.83 -110.26 -35.73
N LYS A 486 -7.56 -111.46 -35.19
CA LYS A 486 -6.75 -112.50 -35.85
C LYS A 486 -7.55 -113.79 -35.91
N THR A 487 -7.41 -114.52 -37.02
CA THR A 487 -8.06 -115.83 -37.17
C THR A 487 -7.25 -116.90 -36.45
N VAL A 488 -7.91 -117.58 -35.50
CA VAL A 488 -7.35 -118.69 -34.74
C VAL A 488 -7.92 -120.00 -35.30
N PHE A 489 -7.04 -120.85 -35.81
CA PHE A 489 -7.38 -122.13 -36.43
C PHE A 489 -7.20 -123.27 -35.42
N ILE A 490 -8.29 -123.98 -35.10
CA ILE A 490 -8.28 -125.11 -34.17
C ILE A 490 -8.44 -126.40 -34.97
N THR A 491 -7.34 -127.11 -35.18
CA THR A 491 -7.29 -128.36 -35.95
C THR A 491 -7.40 -129.59 -35.06
N LYS A 492 -7.74 -130.74 -35.69
CA LYS A 492 -7.89 -132.04 -35.02
C LYS A 492 -6.63 -132.52 -34.30
#